data_AF-A0A4R3I0B9-F1
#
_entry.id   AF-A0A4R3I0B9-F1
#
_cell.length_a   1.000
_cell.length_b   1.000
_cell.length_c   1.000
_cell.angle_alpha   90.00
_cell.angle_beta   90.00
_cell.angle_gamma   90.00
#
_symmetry.space_group_name_H-M   'P 1'
#
loop_
_entity.id
_entity.type
_entity.pdbx_description
1 polymer ?
#
loop_
_entity_poly.entity_id
_entity_poly.type
_entity_poly.pdbx_seq_one_letter_code
_entity_poly.pdbx_strand_id
1 'polypeptide(L)'
;MNKLLASLSVALLAAFMNTSAIAATDAAKADAKAMEEKADGNYKAAKEKIDGDYKAAKAKCSKLKGDKKDACKDQAKAQHEQAEADAKAKHERAEDKADAAKR
;
A
#
# COMPACT_ATOMS: atom_id res chain seq x y z
N MET A 1 43.90 14.26 23.09
CA MET A 1 43.46 12.90 23.46
C MET A 1 41.96 12.97 23.74
N ASN A 2 41.12 13.02 22.72
CA ASN A 2 40.75 11.91 21.83
C ASN A 2 39.90 10.87 22.57
N LYS A 3 38.57 11.04 22.50
CA LYS A 3 37.61 10.02 22.08
C LYS A 3 36.18 10.47 22.42
N LEU A 4 35.28 10.32 21.44
CA LEU A 4 33.86 10.04 21.66
C LEU A 4 32.98 11.21 22.16
N LEU A 5 32.76 12.19 21.28
CA LEU A 5 31.48 12.91 21.22
C LEU A 5 31.04 12.83 19.76
N ALA A 6 30.28 11.79 19.43
CA ALA A 6 28.82 11.85 19.34
C ALA A 6 28.35 12.57 18.06
N SER A 7 28.04 11.74 17.06
CA SER A 7 26.82 11.84 16.26
C SER A 7 26.53 13.13 15.49
N LEU A 8 27.42 13.58 14.59
CA LEU A 8 27.05 14.62 13.63
C LEU A 8 27.52 14.41 12.18
N SER A 9 27.97 13.22 11.80
CA SER A 9 28.56 13.02 10.45
C SER A 9 28.15 11.75 9.71
N VAL A 10 27.03 11.11 10.07
CA VAL A 10 26.42 10.10 9.16
C VAL A 10 25.57 10.83 8.11
N ALA A 11 26.22 11.56 7.20
CA ALA A 11 25.52 12.15 6.07
C ALA A 11 26.30 12.23 4.76
N LEU A 12 27.62 11.92 4.67
CA LEU A 12 28.30 12.22 3.40
C LEU A 12 29.42 11.30 2.89
N LEU A 13 29.56 10.05 3.33
CA LEU A 13 30.59 9.13 2.77
C LEU A 13 30.13 7.67 2.70
N ALA A 14 28.97 7.40 2.07
CA ALA A 14 28.59 6.05 1.67
C ALA A 14 29.11 5.68 0.25
N ALA A 15 30.27 6.21 -0.14
CA ALA A 15 30.92 5.86 -1.40
C ALA A 15 32.41 5.62 -1.14
N PHE A 16 32.76 4.52 -0.46
CA PHE A 16 34.06 3.82 -0.50
C PHE A 16 34.06 2.69 0.56
N MET A 17 33.32 1.60 0.37
CA MET A 17 33.58 0.35 1.11
C MET A 17 33.16 -0.86 0.26
N ASN A 18 34.17 -1.58 -0.24
CA ASN A 18 34.05 -2.96 -0.68
C ASN A 18 34.47 -3.84 0.52
N THR A 19 33.55 -4.10 1.45
CA THR A 19 33.74 -5.04 2.56
C THR A 19 32.45 -5.81 2.79
N SER A 20 32.52 -7.10 2.45
CA SER A 20 31.74 -8.23 2.95
C SER A 20 30.61 -7.93 3.94
N ALA A 21 29.39 -8.20 3.47
CA ALA A 21 28.22 -8.78 4.14
C ALA A 21 28.05 -8.59 5.68
N ILE A 22 26.80 -8.29 6.04
CA ILE A 22 26.22 -8.28 7.40
C ILE A 22 26.37 -6.95 8.18
N ALA A 23 25.91 -5.85 7.59
CA ALA A 23 25.26 -4.75 8.31
C ALA A 23 24.06 -4.15 7.51
N ALA A 24 23.65 -4.81 6.42
CA ALA A 24 22.61 -4.35 5.51
C ALA A 24 21.20 -4.87 5.86
N THR A 25 21.05 -5.68 6.90
CA THR A 25 19.78 -6.36 7.21
C THR A 25 18.84 -5.54 8.10
N ASP A 26 19.33 -4.67 8.99
CA ASP A 26 18.46 -3.93 9.89
C ASP A 26 17.77 -2.73 9.21
N ALA A 27 18.49 -2.03 8.32
CA ALA A 27 17.89 -0.99 7.48
C ALA A 27 16.90 -1.58 6.46
N ALA A 28 17.29 -2.64 5.74
CA ALA A 28 16.42 -3.30 4.76
C ALA A 28 15.16 -3.93 5.39
N LYS A 29 15.25 -4.49 6.60
CA LYS A 29 14.07 -4.98 7.34
C LYS A 29 13.18 -3.86 7.85
N ALA A 30 13.75 -2.74 8.31
CA ALA A 30 12.97 -1.57 8.71
C ALA A 30 12.21 -0.99 7.50
N ASP A 31 12.86 -0.90 6.34
CA ASP A 31 12.25 -0.47 5.09
C ASP A 31 11.14 -1.43 4.62
N ALA A 32 11.35 -2.74 4.71
CA ALA A 32 10.34 -3.75 4.36
C ALA A 32 9.11 -3.68 5.26
N LYS A 33 9.29 -3.52 6.58
CA LYS A 33 8.16 -3.35 7.51
C LYS A 33 7.38 -2.06 7.23
N ALA A 34 8.08 -0.96 6.97
CA ALA A 34 7.42 0.30 6.61
C ALA A 34 6.64 0.19 5.29
N MET A 35 7.12 -0.60 4.33
CA MET A 35 6.41 -0.87 3.08
C MET A 35 5.15 -1.73 3.29
N GLU A 36 5.18 -2.71 4.18
CA GLU A 36 4.02 -3.54 4.56
C GLU A 36 2.93 -2.71 5.25
N GLU A 37 3.29 -1.93 6.28
CA GLU A 37 2.34 -1.04 6.97
C GLU A 37 1.73 -0.01 6.01
N LYS A 38 2.53 0.50 5.07
CA LYS A 38 2.04 1.40 4.01
C LYS A 38 1.11 0.68 3.03
N ALA A 39 1.41 -0.57 2.65
CA ALA A 39 0.54 -1.36 1.80
C ALA A 39 -0.83 -1.59 2.45
N ASP A 40 -0.84 -1.96 3.74
CA ASP A 40 -2.06 -2.11 4.54
C ASP A 40 -2.86 -0.81 4.64
N GLY A 41 -2.18 0.30 4.95
CA GLY A 41 -2.80 1.61 5.02
C GLY A 41 -3.44 2.01 3.69
N ASN A 42 -2.73 1.79 2.58
CA ASN A 42 -3.24 2.05 1.24
C ASN A 42 -4.44 1.15 0.90
N TYR A 43 -4.40 -0.12 1.28
CA TYR A 43 -5.49 -1.06 1.03
C TYR A 43 -6.76 -0.69 1.80
N LYS A 44 -6.62 -0.35 3.09
CA LYS A 44 -7.74 0.14 3.93
C LYS A 44 -8.34 1.41 3.35
N ALA A 45 -7.52 2.40 3.02
CA ALA A 45 -7.98 3.66 2.42
C ALA A 45 -8.66 3.43 1.06
N ALA A 46 -8.12 2.53 0.23
CA ALA A 46 -8.75 2.16 -1.04
C ALA A 46 -10.13 1.52 -0.81
N LYS A 47 -10.24 0.58 0.13
CA LYS A 47 -11.51 -0.08 0.46
C LYS A 47 -12.57 0.90 0.95
N GLU A 48 -12.20 1.81 1.86
CA GLU A 48 -13.11 2.86 2.34
C GLU A 48 -13.62 3.75 1.21
N LYS A 49 -12.73 4.12 0.29
CA LYS A 49 -13.10 4.89 -0.91
C LYS A 49 -14.04 4.10 -1.83
N ILE A 50 -13.72 2.83 -2.11
CA ILE A 50 -14.52 1.94 -2.96
C ILE A 50 -15.93 1.76 -2.39
N ASP A 51 -16.04 1.54 -1.08
CA ASP A 51 -17.33 1.43 -0.38
C ASP A 51 -18.11 2.75 -0.42
N GLY A 52 -17.42 3.89 -0.26
CA GLY A 52 -18.00 5.22 -0.39
C GLY A 52 -18.56 5.47 -1.81
N ASP A 53 -17.77 5.15 -2.83
CA ASP A 53 -18.16 5.28 -4.24
C ASP A 53 -19.36 4.39 -4.57
N TYR A 54 -19.39 3.15 -4.07
CA TYR A 54 -20.53 2.25 -4.22
C TYR A 54 -21.80 2.77 -3.54
N LYS A 55 -21.70 3.27 -2.30
CA LYS A 55 -22.84 3.91 -1.61
C LYS A 55 -23.38 5.10 -2.39
N ALA A 56 -22.49 5.97 -2.90
CA ALA A 56 -22.87 7.10 -3.74
C ALA A 56 -23.54 6.64 -5.06
N ALA A 57 -23.01 5.61 -5.72
CA ALA A 57 -23.59 5.04 -6.93
C ALA A 57 -24.99 4.47 -6.67
N LYS A 58 -25.19 3.71 -5.59
CA LYS A 58 -26.52 3.20 -5.20
C LYS A 58 -27.50 4.33 -4.91
N ALA A 59 -27.07 5.40 -4.26
CA ALA A 59 -27.90 6.58 -3.99
C ALA A 59 -28.30 7.32 -5.29
N LYS A 60 -27.46 7.28 -6.33
CA LYS A 60 -27.84 7.77 -7.67
C LYS A 60 -28.85 6.82 -8.32
N CYS A 61 -28.62 5.51 -8.27
CA CYS A 61 -29.53 4.50 -8.83
C CYS A 61 -30.91 4.52 -8.16
N SER A 62 -31.01 4.89 -6.87
CA SER A 62 -32.29 4.92 -6.15
C SER A 62 -33.30 5.93 -6.73
N LYS A 63 -32.82 6.93 -7.48
CA LYS A 63 -33.64 7.92 -8.20
C LYS A 63 -34.25 7.36 -9.50
N LEU A 64 -33.79 6.19 -9.96
CA LEU A 64 -34.31 5.51 -11.15
C LEU A 64 -35.47 4.56 -10.80
N LYS A 65 -36.17 4.04 -11.82
CA LYS A 65 -37.31 3.13 -11.68
C LYS A 65 -37.23 1.98 -12.69
N GLY A 66 -37.87 0.86 -12.35
CA GLY A 66 -37.93 -0.36 -13.17
C GLY A 66 -36.55 -0.89 -13.52
N ASP A 67 -36.44 -1.51 -14.70
CA ASP A 67 -35.22 -2.16 -15.19
C ASP A 67 -33.99 -1.23 -15.18
N LYS A 68 -34.19 0.07 -15.40
CA LYS A 68 -33.10 1.07 -15.33
C LYS A 68 -32.48 1.15 -13.94
N LYS A 69 -33.28 0.99 -12.88
CA LYS A 69 -32.79 0.98 -11.50
C LYS A 69 -31.96 -0.26 -11.23
N ASP A 70 -32.42 -1.41 -11.69
CA ASP A 70 -31.77 -2.68 -11.39
C ASP A 70 -30.47 -2.83 -12.21
N ALA A 71 -30.50 -2.51 -13.50
CA ALA A 71 -29.28 -2.42 -14.32
C ALA A 71 -28.23 -1.45 -13.72
N CYS A 72 -28.67 -0.29 -13.20
CA CYS A 72 -27.77 0.66 -12.53
C CYS A 72 -27.13 0.07 -11.27
N LYS A 73 -27.90 -0.65 -10.45
CA LYS A 73 -27.36 -1.31 -9.24
C LYS A 73 -26.40 -2.44 -9.59
N ASP A 74 -26.71 -3.21 -10.62
CA ASP A 74 -25.88 -4.32 -11.08
C ASP A 74 -24.54 -3.80 -11.60
N GLN A 75 -24.58 -2.73 -12.40
CA GLN A 75 -23.36 -2.03 -12.82
C GLN A 75 -22.58 -1.50 -11.62
N ALA A 76 -23.24 -0.83 -10.66
CA ALA A 76 -22.57 -0.31 -9.47
C ALA A 76 -21.91 -1.44 -8.64
N LYS A 77 -22.57 -2.59 -8.54
CA LYS A 77 -22.04 -3.78 -7.85
C LYS A 77 -20.83 -4.36 -8.60
N ALA A 78 -20.93 -4.53 -9.91
CA ALA A 78 -19.82 -5.03 -10.73
C ALA A 78 -18.58 -4.12 -10.64
N GLN A 79 -18.78 -2.80 -10.65
CA GLN A 79 -17.69 -1.83 -10.47
C GLN A 79 -17.08 -1.90 -9.07
N HIS A 80 -17.89 -2.10 -8.03
CA HIS A 80 -17.41 -2.28 -6.65
C HIS A 80 -16.56 -3.55 -6.52
N GLU A 81 -17.05 -4.69 -7.00
CA GLU A 81 -16.33 -5.97 -6.98
C GLU A 81 -15.01 -5.91 -7.76
N GLN A 82 -15.02 -5.30 -8.95
CA GLN A 82 -13.81 -5.10 -9.74
C GLN A 82 -12.79 -4.24 -9.00
N ALA A 83 -13.24 -3.13 -8.39
CA ALA A 83 -12.34 -2.25 -7.67
C ALA A 83 -11.76 -2.90 -6.40
N GLU A 84 -12.54 -3.71 -5.68
CA GLU A 84 -12.04 -4.51 -4.55
C GLU A 84 -11.00 -5.53 -5.00
N ALA A 85 -11.23 -6.23 -6.11
CA ALA A 85 -10.27 -7.17 -6.67
C ALA A 85 -8.96 -6.48 -7.07
N ASP A 86 -9.04 -5.32 -7.73
CA ASP A 86 -7.87 -4.53 -8.10
C ASP A 86 -7.10 -4.01 -6.87
N ALA A 87 -7.81 -3.60 -5.82
CA ALA A 87 -7.20 -3.15 -4.57
C ALA A 87 -6.48 -4.30 -3.86
N LYS A 88 -7.11 -5.48 -3.78
CA LYS A 88 -6.52 -6.70 -3.21
C LYS A 88 -5.28 -7.14 -3.99
N ALA A 89 -5.35 -7.19 -5.31
CA ALA A 89 -4.21 -7.57 -6.14
C ALA A 89 -3.04 -6.57 -6.02
N LYS A 90 -3.31 -5.28 -5.77
CA LYS A 90 -2.26 -4.27 -5.50
C LYS A 90 -1.63 -4.47 -4.13
N HIS A 91 -2.42 -4.84 -3.13
CA HIS A 91 -1.97 -5.11 -1.77
C HIS A 91 -1.09 -6.36 -1.72
N GLU A 92 -1.55 -7.49 -2.29
CA GLU A 92 -0.77 -8.73 -2.39
C GLU A 92 0.57 -8.50 -3.11
N ARG A 93 0.58 -7.77 -4.23
CA ARG A 93 1.83 -7.42 -4.92
C ARG A 93 2.76 -6.52 -4.10
N ALA A 94 2.22 -5.73 -3.17
CA ALA A 94 3.03 -4.89 -2.29
C ALA A 94 3.60 -5.71 -1.13
N GLU A 95 2.85 -6.67 -0.59
CA GLU A 95 3.31 -7.66 0.38
C GLU A 95 4.43 -8.53 -0.20
N ASP A 96 4.24 -9.10 -1.40
CA ASP A 96 5.26 -9.89 -2.09
C ASP A 96 6.59 -9.13 -2.26
N LYS A 97 6.50 -7.83 -2.55
CA LYS A 97 7.67 -6.94 -2.69
C LYS A 97 8.33 -6.66 -1.34
N ALA A 98 7.55 -6.46 -0.29
CA ALA A 98 8.07 -6.28 1.06
C ALA A 98 8.79 -7.55 1.52
N ASP A 99 8.23 -8.74 1.24
CA ASP A 99 8.85 -10.01 1.58
C ASP A 99 10.10 -10.31 0.77
N ALA A 100 10.12 -9.97 -0.52
CA ALA A 100 11.33 -10.06 -1.33
C ALA A 100 12.46 -9.16 -0.80
N ALA A 101 12.14 -8.00 -0.21
CA ALA A 101 13.12 -7.10 0.39
C ALA A 101 13.66 -7.59 1.75
N LYS A 102 13.00 -8.58 2.38
CA LYS A 102 13.45 -9.20 3.64
C LYS A 102 14.42 -10.38 3.43
N ARG A 103 14.47 -10.94 2.20
CA ARG A 103 15.30 -12.09 1.82
C ARG A 103 16.70 -11.68 1.44
#